data_AF-A0A928H2Z4-F1
#
_entry.id   AF-A0A928H2Z4-F1
#
_cell.length_a   1.000
_cell.length_b   1.000
_cell.length_c   1.000
_cell.angle_alpha   90.00
_cell.angle_beta   90.00
_cell.angle_gamma   90.00
#
_symmetry.space_group_name_H-M   'P 1'
#
loop_
_entity.id
_entity.type
_entity.pdbx_description
1 polymer ?
#
loop_
_entity_poly.entity_id
_entity_poly.type
_entity_poly.pdbx_seq_one_letter_code
_entity_poly.pdbx_strand_id
1 'polypeptide(L)'
;MLKQLFTAGLAAAAFSAMAAAEITVSSTPALPAQNLLKNASFEDGKLAPWRPFGGTVAIDGATQTDGANSFKIVGDPAKSPGLSQYIRPADIPLKAKDLYYIKFKAKNTGCDIDKRPGGVAWQAVYSDGTKPSYMRTPELPREDYDWTEFEMVNTIPHDLKTATFYLCYYKQEGEQWFDEVVFQGGSTELTLNVKGDDVKQVVVLHSQTGKILDEKVADNSFSKTIKVPAFGSYEVIAIDSNGVRTSKLYPENVDVNTAVKNNNIPLTLVKRMLIPFSKAETFNIELPADIAGKKVYLDFTGRIDQLTTMAGFTAGVKIKVNSKQCGAKELIKPANKATTSSGSDLIFARSAGYVLYYSNASYNISEDNHYCPVTLKDRNPFNFRLDVTQLVKPGMNKIEFINPFAAKYPRTIAIENAQVVIE
;
A
#
# COMPACT_ATOMS: atom_id res chain seq x y z
N MET A 1 -14.99 -26.09 -26.29
CA MET A 1 -14.25 -26.27 -25.03
C MET A 1 -14.63 -25.13 -24.10
N LEU A 2 -15.57 -25.40 -23.18
CA LEU A 2 -16.18 -24.44 -22.28
C LEU A 2 -15.30 -24.31 -21.02
N LYS A 3 -14.93 -23.08 -20.63
CA LYS A 3 -14.22 -22.80 -19.36
C LYS A 3 -15.20 -22.99 -18.20
N GLN A 4 -14.93 -23.95 -17.32
CA GLN A 4 -15.64 -24.14 -16.06
C GLN A 4 -15.24 -23.04 -15.05
N LEU A 5 -16.22 -22.27 -14.58
CA LEU A 5 -16.09 -21.48 -13.36
C LEU A 5 -16.10 -22.44 -12.16
N PHE A 6 -15.07 -22.37 -11.31
CA PHE A 6 -15.06 -23.06 -10.02
C PHE A 6 -15.90 -22.28 -9.01
N THR A 7 -17.06 -22.82 -8.69
CA THR A 7 -17.88 -22.45 -7.53
C THR A 7 -17.38 -23.29 -6.34
N ALA A 8 -16.76 -22.66 -5.34
CA ALA A 8 -16.39 -23.34 -4.11
C ALA A 8 -17.62 -23.41 -3.19
N GLY A 9 -18.20 -24.60 -3.05
CA GLY A 9 -19.29 -24.87 -2.10
C GLY A 9 -18.75 -25.20 -0.71
N LEU A 10 -19.12 -24.39 0.29
CA LEU A 10 -19.00 -24.74 1.72
C LEU A 10 -20.20 -25.60 2.13
N ALA A 11 -19.94 -26.66 2.90
CA ALA A 11 -20.98 -27.50 3.49
C ALA A 11 -21.68 -26.78 4.66
N ALA A 12 -23.01 -26.71 4.59
CA ALA A 12 -23.88 -25.99 5.49
C ALA A 12 -24.14 -26.74 6.81
N ALA A 13 -23.91 -26.07 7.94
CA ALA A 13 -24.77 -26.25 9.12
C ALA A 13 -25.96 -25.29 8.94
N ALA A 14 -27.19 -25.78 9.13
CA ALA A 14 -28.43 -25.06 8.84
C ALA A 14 -28.66 -23.86 9.78
N PHE A 15 -27.96 -22.75 9.50
CA PHE A 15 -28.53 -21.42 9.66
C PHE A 15 -29.29 -21.12 8.38
N SER A 16 -30.45 -20.47 8.47
CA SER A 16 -31.16 -19.92 7.31
C SER A 16 -30.17 -19.08 6.51
N ALA A 17 -29.67 -19.62 5.40
CA ALA A 17 -28.68 -18.98 4.56
C ALA A 17 -29.35 -17.78 3.88
N MET A 18 -29.27 -16.61 4.53
CA MET A 18 -29.54 -15.36 3.85
C MET A 18 -28.59 -15.28 2.66
N ALA A 19 -29.14 -15.00 1.48
CA ALA A 19 -28.31 -14.85 0.29
C ALA A 19 -27.30 -13.73 0.52
N ALA A 20 -26.03 -13.97 0.18
CA ALA A 20 -24.99 -12.96 0.24
C ALA A 20 -25.40 -11.74 -0.62
N ALA A 21 -25.07 -10.54 -0.17
CA ALA A 21 -25.46 -9.32 -0.87
C ALA A 21 -24.86 -9.29 -2.29
N GLU A 22 -25.67 -8.92 -3.28
CA GLU A 22 -25.20 -8.64 -4.63
C GLU A 22 -24.56 -7.25 -4.65
N ILE A 23 -23.31 -7.18 -5.08
CA ILE A 23 -22.54 -5.93 -5.19
C ILE A 23 -22.14 -5.71 -6.66
N THR A 24 -22.60 -4.60 -7.23
CA THR A 24 -22.18 -4.12 -8.56
C THR A 24 -21.49 -2.77 -8.43
N VAL A 25 -20.35 -2.63 -9.10
CA VAL A 25 -19.50 -1.45 -9.04
C VAL A 25 -19.06 -1.13 -10.45
N SER A 26 -19.10 0.15 -10.81
CA SER A 26 -18.61 0.65 -12.09
C SER A 26 -18.07 2.07 -11.91
N SER A 27 -17.28 2.55 -12.87
CA SER A 27 -16.76 3.92 -12.83
C SER A 27 -16.77 4.58 -14.18
N THR A 28 -16.94 5.91 -14.17
CA THR A 28 -16.79 6.76 -15.35
C THR A 28 -15.94 8.00 -15.00
N PRO A 29 -14.75 8.16 -15.59
CA PRO A 29 -14.04 7.23 -16.49
C PRO A 29 -13.73 5.84 -15.87
N ALA A 30 -13.41 4.86 -16.72
CA ALA A 30 -13.07 3.52 -16.23
C ALA A 30 -11.78 3.53 -15.40
N LEU A 31 -11.76 2.77 -14.29
CA LEU A 31 -10.58 2.53 -13.47
C LEU A 31 -9.85 1.25 -13.93
N PRO A 32 -8.53 1.15 -13.74
CA PRO A 32 -7.64 2.23 -13.29
C PRO A 32 -7.45 3.28 -14.39
N ALA A 33 -7.24 4.55 -14.03
CA ALA A 33 -6.94 5.57 -15.03
C ALA A 33 -5.62 5.26 -15.75
N GLN A 34 -5.51 5.72 -16.99
CA GLN A 34 -4.27 5.59 -17.74
C GLN A 34 -3.11 6.31 -17.03
N ASN A 35 -1.94 5.70 -17.07
CA ASN A 35 -0.70 6.35 -16.62
C ASN A 35 -0.42 7.59 -17.49
N LEU A 36 -0.14 8.72 -16.85
CA LEU A 36 0.16 9.99 -17.53
C LEU A 36 1.55 9.98 -18.18
N LEU A 37 2.40 9.04 -17.77
CA LEU A 37 3.72 8.80 -18.36
C LEU A 37 3.64 7.70 -19.42
N LYS A 38 4.31 7.94 -20.54
CA LYS A 38 4.46 6.99 -21.64
C LYS A 38 5.76 6.22 -21.49
N ASN A 39 5.75 4.95 -21.92
CA ASN A 39 6.91 4.04 -21.80
C ASN A 39 7.52 4.11 -20.39
N ALA A 40 6.67 3.94 -19.39
CA ALA A 40 7.04 4.16 -17.99
C ALA A 40 7.54 2.86 -17.29
N SER A 41 7.32 1.71 -17.92
CA SER A 41 7.95 0.42 -17.61
C SER A 41 9.21 0.16 -18.45
N PHE A 42 9.56 1.03 -19.39
CA PHE A 42 10.75 0.92 -20.25
C PHE A 42 10.80 -0.29 -21.21
N GLU A 43 9.72 -1.05 -21.31
CA GLU A 43 9.63 -2.28 -22.10
C GLU A 43 9.72 -2.09 -23.63
N ASP A 44 9.64 -0.85 -24.12
CA ASP A 44 9.86 -0.54 -25.53
C ASP A 44 11.35 -0.68 -25.95
N GLY A 45 12.26 -0.95 -25.00
CA GLY A 45 13.70 -1.10 -25.23
C GLY A 45 14.39 0.20 -25.69
N LYS A 46 13.70 1.34 -25.57
CA LYS A 46 14.13 2.66 -26.02
C LYS A 46 13.83 3.70 -24.95
N LEU A 47 14.63 4.75 -24.88
CA LEU A 47 14.39 5.86 -23.95
C LEU A 47 13.18 6.73 -24.35
N ALA A 48 12.89 6.87 -25.64
CA ALA A 48 11.78 7.72 -26.08
C ALA A 48 10.43 7.24 -25.48
N PRO A 49 9.54 8.16 -25.05
CA PRO A 49 9.58 9.61 -25.22
C PRO A 49 10.32 10.36 -24.09
N TRP A 50 11.02 9.66 -23.20
CA TRP A 50 11.89 10.29 -22.22
C TRP A 50 13.10 10.95 -22.90
N ARG A 51 13.52 12.09 -22.33
CA ARG A 51 14.64 12.88 -22.82
C ARG A 51 15.78 12.82 -21.81
N PRO A 52 16.95 12.25 -22.18
CA PRO A 52 18.11 12.23 -21.32
C PRO A 52 18.70 13.62 -21.13
N PHE A 53 19.27 13.84 -19.95
CA PHE A 53 20.03 15.05 -19.63
C PHE A 53 21.15 14.72 -18.65
N GLY A 54 22.14 15.63 -18.58
CA GLY A 54 23.07 15.68 -17.45
C GLY A 54 24.06 14.53 -17.32
N GLY A 55 24.13 13.57 -18.24
CA GLY A 55 25.16 12.51 -18.21
C GLY A 55 24.73 11.21 -18.88
N THR A 56 25.30 10.10 -18.42
CA THR A 56 25.14 8.77 -19.01
C THR A 56 23.91 8.07 -18.43
N VAL A 57 22.97 7.74 -19.31
CA VAL A 57 21.75 7.02 -18.95
C VAL A 57 21.40 6.03 -20.06
N ALA A 58 20.80 4.89 -19.71
CA ALA A 58 20.52 3.81 -20.67
C ALA A 58 19.33 2.94 -20.25
N ILE A 59 18.82 2.17 -21.19
CA ILE A 59 17.96 1.02 -20.89
C ILE A 59 18.87 -0.14 -20.47
N ASP A 60 18.50 -0.84 -19.40
CA ASP A 60 19.23 -1.99 -18.86
C ASP A 60 18.32 -3.23 -18.88
N GLY A 61 18.74 -4.27 -19.59
CA GLY A 61 18.03 -5.55 -19.66
C GLY A 61 18.58 -6.63 -18.73
N ALA A 62 19.62 -6.31 -17.94
CA ALA A 62 20.24 -7.23 -16.99
C ALA A 62 19.75 -7.02 -15.55
N THR A 63 19.30 -5.80 -15.24
CA THR A 63 18.78 -5.46 -13.91
C THR A 63 17.39 -4.82 -14.07
N GLN A 64 16.33 -5.53 -13.67
CA GLN A 64 14.94 -5.10 -13.83
C GLN A 64 14.05 -5.70 -12.73
N THR A 65 12.84 -5.19 -12.57
CA THR A 65 11.88 -5.74 -11.61
C THR A 65 10.92 -6.72 -12.24
N ASP A 66 10.18 -6.24 -13.24
CA ASP A 66 9.21 -6.98 -14.02
C ASP A 66 9.57 -6.78 -15.50
N GLY A 67 9.16 -7.72 -16.36
CA GLY A 67 9.48 -7.63 -17.78
C GLY A 67 10.97 -7.81 -18.11
N ALA A 68 11.42 -7.15 -19.17
CA ALA A 68 12.73 -7.37 -19.77
C ALA A 68 13.69 -6.18 -19.58
N ASN A 69 13.20 -5.00 -19.20
CA ASN A 69 14.01 -3.78 -19.19
C ASN A 69 13.76 -2.95 -17.93
N SER A 70 14.73 -2.12 -17.60
CA SER A 70 14.57 -0.99 -16.69
C SER A 70 15.35 0.22 -17.19
N PHE A 71 15.24 1.33 -16.48
CA PHE A 71 16.05 2.51 -16.72
C PHE A 71 17.23 2.57 -15.75
N LYS A 72 18.46 2.74 -16.28
CA LYS A 72 19.70 2.89 -15.50
C LYS A 72 20.33 4.27 -15.68
N ILE A 73 20.77 4.84 -14.55
CA ILE A 73 21.64 6.01 -14.46
C ILE A 73 22.99 5.60 -13.88
N VAL A 74 24.09 6.01 -14.54
CA VAL A 74 25.44 5.93 -13.96
C VAL A 74 25.79 7.27 -13.33
N GLY A 75 26.19 7.25 -12.05
CA GLY A 75 26.57 8.42 -11.29
C GLY A 75 27.78 9.17 -11.85
N ASP A 76 27.77 10.49 -11.66
CA ASP A 76 28.84 11.41 -12.03
C ASP A 76 28.93 12.49 -10.94
N PRO A 77 30.03 12.55 -10.16
CA PRO A 77 30.21 13.56 -9.10
C PRO A 77 30.11 15.01 -9.59
N ALA A 78 30.35 15.27 -10.87
CA ALA A 78 30.29 16.61 -11.46
C ALA A 78 28.92 16.97 -12.04
N LYS A 79 28.04 15.98 -12.30
CA LYS A 79 26.78 16.20 -13.01
C LYS A 79 25.55 15.64 -12.28
N SER A 80 24.37 15.93 -12.82
CA SER A 80 23.11 15.37 -12.34
C SER A 80 22.40 14.67 -13.50
N PRO A 81 22.81 13.44 -13.86
CA PRO A 81 22.19 12.69 -14.94
C PRO A 81 20.73 12.31 -14.63
N GLY A 82 19.93 12.15 -15.69
CA GLY A 82 18.55 11.74 -15.54
C GLY A 82 17.75 11.69 -16.83
N LEU A 83 16.45 11.41 -16.67
CA LEU A 83 15.44 11.47 -17.71
C LEU A 83 14.37 12.48 -17.36
N SER A 84 13.82 13.14 -18.39
CA SER A 84 12.64 13.97 -18.26
C SER A 84 11.56 13.58 -19.26
N GLN A 85 10.30 13.70 -18.87
CA GLN A 85 9.17 13.56 -19.79
C GLN A 85 8.19 14.70 -19.58
N TYR A 86 7.87 15.39 -20.67
CA TYR A 86 6.86 16.45 -20.67
C TYR A 86 5.48 15.85 -20.89
N ILE A 87 4.55 16.19 -20.00
CA ILE A 87 3.16 15.75 -20.03
C ILE A 87 2.32 16.89 -20.61
N ARG A 88 1.64 16.61 -21.72
CA ARG A 88 0.93 17.63 -22.51
C ARG A 88 -0.36 18.04 -21.81
N PRO A 89 -0.84 19.29 -22.00
CA PRO A 89 -2.09 19.76 -21.39
C PRO A 89 -3.29 18.85 -21.63
N ALA A 90 -3.45 18.36 -22.86
CA ALA A 90 -4.56 17.50 -23.26
C ALA A 90 -4.57 16.14 -22.55
N ASP A 91 -3.41 15.72 -22.03
CA ASP A 91 -3.24 14.44 -21.36
C ASP A 91 -3.42 14.58 -19.81
N ILE A 92 -3.58 15.80 -19.26
CA ILE A 92 -3.64 16.03 -17.80
C ILE A 92 -5.08 16.26 -17.33
N PRO A 93 -5.72 15.29 -16.64
CA PRO A 93 -7.06 15.46 -16.09
C PRO A 93 -7.09 16.17 -14.72
N LEU A 94 -5.94 16.69 -14.25
CA LEU A 94 -5.75 17.13 -12.86
C LEU A 94 -6.20 18.58 -12.62
N LYS A 95 -7.11 18.76 -11.67
CA LYS A 95 -7.59 20.06 -11.19
C LYS A 95 -7.09 20.39 -9.78
N ALA A 96 -7.24 21.64 -9.38
CA ALA A 96 -7.00 22.05 -8.00
C ALA A 96 -7.80 21.16 -7.05
N LYS A 97 -7.15 20.74 -5.96
CA LYS A 97 -7.63 19.82 -4.93
C LYS A 97 -7.80 18.36 -5.34
N ASP A 98 -7.57 18.00 -6.60
CA ASP A 98 -7.49 16.59 -6.96
C ASP A 98 -6.28 15.93 -6.30
N LEU A 99 -6.41 14.63 -6.04
CA LEU A 99 -5.28 13.81 -5.62
C LEU A 99 -4.48 13.35 -6.85
N TYR A 100 -3.17 13.26 -6.67
CA TYR A 100 -2.28 12.52 -7.56
C TYR A 100 -1.58 11.42 -6.79
N TYR A 101 -1.20 10.39 -7.54
CA TYR A 101 -0.51 9.20 -7.06
C TYR A 101 0.73 8.98 -7.89
N ILE A 102 1.85 8.84 -7.20
CA ILE A 102 3.13 8.45 -7.78
C ILE A 102 3.51 7.12 -7.16
N LYS A 103 3.86 6.15 -7.99
CA LYS A 103 4.50 4.90 -7.60
C LYS A 103 5.66 4.62 -8.53
N PHE A 104 6.73 4.04 -8.05
CA PHE A 104 7.80 3.51 -8.87
C PHE A 104 8.57 2.46 -8.09
N LYS A 105 9.27 1.58 -8.80
CA LYS A 105 10.30 0.74 -8.20
C LYS A 105 11.67 1.34 -8.48
N ALA A 106 12.55 1.27 -7.51
CA ALA A 106 13.91 1.78 -7.63
C ALA A 106 14.91 0.87 -6.93
N LYS A 107 16.13 0.87 -7.44
CA LYS A 107 17.31 0.20 -6.87
C LYS A 107 18.49 1.15 -6.92
N ASN A 108 19.36 1.09 -5.92
CA ASN A 108 20.54 1.94 -5.86
C ASN A 108 21.72 1.16 -5.26
N THR A 109 22.91 1.32 -5.85
CA THR A 109 24.13 0.66 -5.39
C THR A 109 25.33 1.61 -5.47
N GLY A 110 26.18 1.57 -4.45
CA GLY A 110 27.40 2.38 -4.38
C GLY A 110 27.15 3.88 -4.18
N CYS A 111 26.05 4.25 -3.50
CA CYS A 111 25.79 5.67 -3.24
C CYS A 111 26.66 6.24 -2.11
N ASP A 112 26.81 7.57 -2.14
CA ASP A 112 27.40 8.33 -1.05
C ASP A 112 26.28 8.82 -0.10
N ILE A 113 26.24 8.25 1.10
CA ILE A 113 25.26 8.56 2.17
C ILE A 113 25.24 10.05 2.55
N ASP A 114 26.35 10.76 2.38
CA ASP A 114 26.43 12.19 2.69
C ASP A 114 25.88 13.06 1.55
N LYS A 115 25.61 12.48 0.38
CA LYS A 115 25.05 13.17 -0.79
C LYS A 115 23.54 13.09 -0.83
N ARG A 116 22.98 13.84 -1.77
CA ARG A 116 21.55 13.84 -2.05
C ARG A 116 21.21 12.55 -2.79
N PRO A 117 20.28 11.73 -2.30
CA PRO A 117 19.91 10.47 -2.94
C PRO A 117 19.28 10.72 -4.32
N GLY A 118 19.24 9.68 -5.16
CA GLY A 118 18.42 9.67 -6.37
C GLY A 118 17.00 10.13 -6.10
N GLY A 119 16.31 10.60 -7.13
CA GLY A 119 15.04 11.27 -6.93
C GLY A 119 14.11 11.14 -8.11
N VAL A 120 12.84 10.94 -7.79
CA VAL A 120 11.74 11.32 -8.67
C VAL A 120 11.37 12.75 -8.34
N ALA A 121 11.16 13.59 -9.34
CA ALA A 121 10.65 14.93 -9.17
C ALA A 121 9.65 15.24 -10.27
N TRP A 122 8.72 16.16 -10.05
CA TRP A 122 7.96 16.71 -11.15
C TRP A 122 7.65 18.18 -10.92
N GLN A 123 7.70 18.94 -11.99
CA GLN A 123 7.41 20.37 -12.00
C GLN A 123 6.00 20.57 -12.53
N ALA A 124 5.15 21.19 -11.71
CA ALA A 124 3.82 21.65 -12.10
C ALA A 124 3.91 23.05 -12.71
N VAL A 125 3.18 23.28 -13.81
CA VAL A 125 2.90 24.60 -14.35
C VAL A 125 1.40 24.82 -14.29
N TYR A 126 0.97 25.94 -13.74
CA TYR A 126 -0.42 26.21 -13.43
C TYR A 126 -1.12 27.05 -14.49
N SER A 127 -2.43 26.85 -14.61
CA SER A 127 -3.29 27.55 -15.58
C SER A 127 -3.63 28.98 -15.15
N ASP A 128 -3.54 29.27 -13.85
CA ASP A 128 -3.89 30.56 -13.23
C ASP A 128 -2.73 31.58 -13.23
N GLY A 129 -1.59 31.23 -13.83
CA GLY A 129 -0.39 32.07 -13.86
C GLY A 129 0.46 32.01 -12.58
N THR A 130 0.10 31.16 -11.61
CA THR A 130 0.95 30.87 -10.45
C THR A 130 2.31 30.36 -10.91
N LYS A 131 3.38 30.75 -10.20
CA LYS A 131 4.75 30.35 -10.53
C LYS A 131 4.86 28.81 -10.58
N PRO A 132 5.54 28.24 -11.58
CA PRO A 132 5.81 26.81 -11.60
C PRO A 132 6.49 26.35 -10.32
N SER A 133 6.12 25.16 -9.83
CA SER A 133 6.67 24.62 -8.59
C SER A 133 6.98 23.14 -8.71
N TYR A 134 8.05 22.72 -8.04
CA TYR A 134 8.30 21.29 -7.84
C TYR A 134 7.33 20.74 -6.81
N MET A 135 6.69 19.64 -7.18
CA MET A 135 5.72 18.96 -6.38
C MET A 135 6.40 17.88 -5.55
N ARG A 136 5.76 17.54 -4.42
CA ARG A 136 6.31 16.51 -3.53
C ARG A 136 6.25 15.14 -4.22
N THR A 137 7.27 14.35 -3.98
CA THR A 137 7.42 12.98 -4.49
C THR A 137 7.94 12.09 -3.36
N PRO A 138 7.82 10.75 -3.49
CA PRO A 138 8.47 9.84 -2.56
C PRO A 138 9.95 10.20 -2.42
N GLU A 139 10.42 10.32 -1.19
CA GLU A 139 11.85 10.48 -0.89
C GLU A 139 12.51 9.10 -0.98
N LEU A 140 13.67 9.04 -1.64
CA LEU A 140 14.46 7.81 -1.74
C LEU A 140 15.52 7.80 -0.62
N PRO A 141 15.95 6.61 -0.17
CA PRO A 141 16.98 6.46 0.85
C PRO A 141 18.33 6.99 0.37
N ARG A 142 19.13 7.45 1.33
CA ARG A 142 20.55 7.80 1.12
C ARG A 142 21.48 6.58 1.14
N GLU A 143 20.95 5.42 1.48
CA GLU A 143 21.70 4.17 1.59
C GLU A 143 21.47 3.35 0.31
N ASP A 144 22.25 2.28 0.13
CA ASP A 144 21.96 1.28 -0.90
C ASP A 144 20.67 0.54 -0.58
N TYR A 145 19.91 0.22 -1.63
CA TYR A 145 18.69 -0.58 -1.50
C TYR A 145 18.49 -1.37 -2.78
N ASP A 146 18.01 -2.61 -2.61
CA ASP A 146 17.54 -3.39 -3.73
C ASP A 146 16.17 -2.88 -4.22
N TRP A 147 15.65 -3.48 -5.28
CA TRP A 147 14.36 -3.14 -5.86
C TRP A 147 13.26 -2.96 -4.82
N THR A 148 12.90 -1.70 -4.58
CA THR A 148 11.94 -1.27 -3.58
C THR A 148 10.86 -0.44 -4.24
N GLU A 149 9.61 -0.68 -3.88
CA GLU A 149 8.46 0.11 -4.30
C GLU A 149 8.34 1.37 -3.41
N PHE A 150 8.31 2.53 -4.06
CA PHE A 150 8.12 3.83 -3.44
C PHE A 150 6.85 4.45 -3.95
N GLU A 151 6.04 5.01 -3.07
CA GLU A 151 4.79 5.64 -3.47
C GLU A 151 4.33 6.77 -2.57
N MET A 152 3.45 7.61 -3.11
CA MET A 152 2.88 8.77 -2.44
C MET A 152 1.55 9.15 -3.05
N VAL A 153 0.61 9.53 -2.19
CA VAL A 153 -0.59 10.28 -2.55
C VAL A 153 -0.47 11.69 -2.00
N ASN A 154 -0.83 12.70 -2.81
CA ASN A 154 -0.85 14.09 -2.37
C ASN A 154 -1.82 14.91 -3.21
N THR A 155 -2.06 16.16 -2.82
CA THR A 155 -3.06 17.05 -3.43
C THR A 155 -2.42 18.06 -4.37
N ILE A 156 -3.09 18.34 -5.49
CA ILE A 156 -2.73 19.40 -6.43
C ILE A 156 -3.22 20.76 -5.89
N PRO A 157 -2.36 21.77 -5.76
CA PRO A 157 -2.75 23.05 -5.14
C PRO A 157 -3.56 23.96 -6.08
N HIS A 158 -3.27 23.91 -7.39
CA HIS A 158 -3.88 24.76 -8.43
C HIS A 158 -4.11 23.96 -9.70
N ASP A 159 -5.04 24.41 -10.55
CA ASP A 159 -5.31 23.78 -11.84
C ASP A 159 -4.03 23.67 -12.68
N LEU A 160 -3.70 22.46 -13.11
CA LEU A 160 -2.52 22.22 -13.93
C LEU A 160 -2.76 22.63 -15.38
N LYS A 161 -1.74 23.24 -15.97
CA LYS A 161 -1.63 23.50 -17.41
C LYS A 161 -0.76 22.44 -18.07
N THR A 162 0.40 22.16 -17.49
CA THR A 162 1.39 21.18 -17.96
C THR A 162 2.17 20.62 -16.79
N ALA A 163 2.85 19.50 -17.00
CA ALA A 163 3.81 18.97 -16.03
C ALA A 163 5.05 18.43 -16.74
N THR A 164 6.20 18.48 -16.07
CA THR A 164 7.40 17.77 -16.49
C THR A 164 7.82 16.83 -15.37
N PHE A 165 7.95 15.55 -15.67
CA PHE A 165 8.38 14.52 -14.74
C PHE A 165 9.86 14.22 -14.93
N TYR A 166 10.57 13.91 -13.86
CA TYR A 166 12.01 13.71 -13.83
C TYR A 166 12.39 12.48 -13.02
N LEU A 167 13.33 11.71 -13.54
CA LEU A 167 14.09 10.68 -12.83
C LEU A 167 15.54 11.15 -12.77
N CYS A 168 16.09 11.30 -11.57
CA CYS A 168 17.35 12.02 -11.35
C CYS A 168 18.31 11.23 -10.47
N TYR A 169 19.61 11.43 -10.70
CA TYR A 169 20.68 11.09 -9.77
C TYR A 169 21.61 12.29 -9.62
N TYR A 170 22.03 12.63 -8.39
CA TYR A 170 22.62 13.94 -8.09
C TYR A 170 24.08 13.87 -7.64
N LYS A 171 25.00 14.34 -8.50
CA LYS A 171 26.40 14.68 -8.15
C LYS A 171 27.07 13.72 -7.17
N GLN A 172 26.97 12.43 -7.49
CA GLN A 172 27.54 11.34 -6.71
C GLN A 172 27.92 10.18 -7.63
N GLU A 173 28.78 9.30 -7.14
CA GLU A 173 29.10 8.01 -7.77
C GLU A 173 27.97 7.00 -7.50
N GLY A 174 28.11 5.78 -8.02
CA GLY A 174 27.13 4.72 -7.88
C GLY A 174 26.21 4.60 -9.08
N GLU A 175 25.20 3.76 -8.95
CA GLU A 175 24.23 3.45 -9.99
C GLU A 175 22.82 3.47 -9.41
N GLN A 176 21.89 4.04 -10.18
CA GLN A 176 20.48 4.15 -9.81
C GLN A 176 19.62 3.59 -10.94
N TRP A 177 18.68 2.72 -10.59
CA TRP A 177 17.68 2.21 -11.49
C TRP A 177 16.28 2.65 -11.10
N PHE A 178 15.42 2.76 -12.11
CA PHE A 178 13.98 2.98 -11.97
C PHE A 178 13.23 2.03 -12.89
N ASP A 179 12.06 1.59 -12.43
CA ASP A 179 11.18 0.71 -13.16
C ASP A 179 9.72 0.91 -12.71
N GLU A 180 8.76 0.44 -13.51
CA GLU A 180 7.32 0.45 -13.19
C GLU A 180 6.81 1.82 -12.69
N VAL A 181 7.21 2.89 -13.38
CA VAL A 181 6.88 4.26 -12.97
C VAL A 181 5.42 4.56 -13.28
N VAL A 182 4.67 4.94 -12.26
CA VAL A 182 3.26 5.31 -12.35
C VAL A 182 3.10 6.76 -11.90
N PHE A 183 2.45 7.56 -12.76
CA PHE A 183 1.93 8.86 -12.37
C PHE A 183 0.47 8.94 -12.82
N GLN A 184 -0.43 8.94 -11.86
CA GLN A 184 -1.87 8.99 -12.06
C GLN A 184 -2.48 10.09 -11.20
N GLY A 185 -3.72 10.46 -11.48
CA GLY A 185 -4.46 11.35 -10.61
C GLY A 185 -5.79 11.76 -11.21
N GLY A 186 -6.42 12.72 -10.55
CA GLY A 186 -7.73 13.22 -10.93
C GLY A 186 -8.81 12.41 -10.23
N SER A 187 -10.01 12.45 -10.79
CA SER A 187 -11.18 11.85 -10.18
C SER A 187 -12.04 11.11 -11.19
N THR A 188 -12.77 10.14 -10.68
CA THR A 188 -13.80 9.41 -11.40
C THR A 188 -15.08 9.40 -10.58
N GLU A 189 -16.21 9.24 -11.25
CA GLU A 189 -17.46 8.85 -10.61
C GLU A 189 -17.44 7.34 -10.40
N LEU A 190 -17.64 6.87 -9.17
CA LEU A 190 -17.77 5.46 -8.81
C LEU A 190 -19.23 5.19 -8.43
N THR A 191 -19.91 4.41 -9.25
CA THR A 191 -21.30 4.02 -9.03
C THR A 191 -21.36 2.67 -8.32
N LEU A 192 -22.03 2.67 -7.18
CA LEU A 192 -22.17 1.56 -6.24
C LEU A 192 -23.64 1.14 -6.26
N ASN A 193 -23.92 -0.14 -6.49
CA ASN A 193 -25.22 -0.71 -6.18
C ASN A 193 -25.04 -1.98 -5.35
N VAL A 194 -25.69 -2.01 -4.19
CA VAL A 194 -25.71 -3.14 -3.25
C VAL A 194 -27.16 -3.53 -3.01
N LYS A 195 -27.46 -4.82 -3.10
CA LYS A 195 -28.79 -5.38 -2.81
C LYS A 195 -28.64 -6.66 -2.00
N GLY A 196 -29.45 -6.84 -0.98
CA GLY A 196 -29.52 -8.12 -0.25
C GLY A 196 -30.73 -8.14 0.67
N ASP A 197 -30.95 -9.24 1.37
CA ASP A 197 -32.14 -9.38 2.23
C ASP A 197 -31.97 -8.71 3.60
N ASP A 198 -30.72 -8.43 4.02
CA ASP A 198 -30.42 -7.91 5.36
C ASP A 198 -29.26 -6.89 5.40
N VAL A 199 -29.01 -6.17 4.30
CA VAL A 199 -27.93 -5.15 4.27
C VAL A 199 -28.25 -3.99 5.20
N LYS A 200 -27.42 -3.76 6.22
CA LYS A 200 -27.57 -2.67 7.21
C LYS A 200 -26.58 -1.54 7.05
N GLN A 201 -25.46 -1.79 6.37
CA GLN A 201 -24.41 -0.79 6.21
C GLN A 201 -23.59 -1.07 4.95
N VAL A 202 -23.16 -0.01 4.29
CA VAL A 202 -22.20 -0.06 3.18
C VAL A 202 -20.97 0.75 3.57
N VAL A 203 -19.81 0.12 3.45
CA VAL A 203 -18.49 0.74 3.66
C VAL A 203 -17.72 0.66 2.36
N VAL A 204 -16.97 1.71 2.03
CA VAL A 204 -16.03 1.68 0.91
C VAL A 204 -14.63 2.03 1.40
N LEU A 205 -13.68 1.15 1.11
CA LEU A 205 -12.26 1.32 1.38
C LEU A 205 -11.52 1.57 0.08
N HIS A 206 -10.56 2.50 0.08
CA HIS A 206 -9.65 2.77 -1.03
C HIS A 206 -8.22 2.36 -0.64
N SER A 207 -7.52 1.63 -1.52
CA SER A 207 -6.20 1.06 -1.24
C SER A 207 -5.14 2.10 -0.84
N GLN A 208 -5.30 3.36 -1.26
CA GLN A 208 -4.30 4.40 -1.04
C GLN A 208 -4.74 5.52 -0.09
N THR A 209 -6.04 5.66 0.22
CA THR A 209 -6.54 6.74 1.12
C THR A 209 -7.40 6.23 2.27
N GLY A 210 -7.60 4.91 2.38
CA GLY A 210 -8.37 4.31 3.47
C GLY A 210 -9.88 4.44 3.26
N LYS A 211 -10.64 4.51 4.35
CA LYS A 211 -12.11 4.53 4.30
C LYS A 211 -12.65 5.84 3.70
N ILE A 212 -13.46 5.72 2.65
CA ILE A 212 -14.05 6.87 1.93
C ILE A 212 -15.57 6.99 2.13
N LEU A 213 -16.25 5.91 2.49
CA LEU A 213 -17.69 5.87 2.73
C LEU A 213 -18.02 4.91 3.88
N ASP A 214 -18.98 5.28 4.71
CA ASP A 214 -19.46 4.51 5.86
C ASP A 214 -20.91 4.92 6.16
N GLU A 215 -21.88 4.22 5.56
CA GLU A 215 -23.29 4.62 5.58
C GLU A 215 -24.22 3.48 5.98
N LYS A 216 -25.20 3.78 6.86
CA LYS A 216 -26.27 2.85 7.22
C LYS A 216 -27.30 2.77 6.08
N VAL A 217 -27.90 1.59 5.93
CA VAL A 217 -28.91 1.29 4.91
C VAL A 217 -30.24 0.99 5.60
N ALA A 218 -31.33 1.60 5.13
CA ALA A 218 -32.67 1.42 5.68
C ALA A 218 -33.44 0.29 4.98
N ASP A 219 -33.36 0.21 3.65
CA ASP A 219 -34.27 -0.61 2.82
C ASP A 219 -33.57 -1.82 2.18
N ASN A 220 -32.58 -2.39 2.88
CA ASN A 220 -31.70 -3.50 2.44
C ASN A 220 -31.08 -3.35 1.02
N SER A 221 -31.15 -2.14 0.45
CA SER A 221 -30.61 -1.78 -0.85
C SER A 221 -29.95 -0.41 -0.78
N PHE A 222 -28.85 -0.24 -1.52
CA PHE A 222 -28.06 0.97 -1.53
C PHE A 222 -27.60 1.26 -2.95
N SER A 223 -27.82 2.48 -3.41
CA SER A 223 -27.36 2.96 -4.73
C SER A 223 -26.79 4.36 -4.57
N LYS A 224 -25.52 4.55 -4.93
CA LYS A 224 -24.86 5.83 -4.82
C LYS A 224 -23.75 5.99 -5.85
N THR A 225 -23.66 7.19 -6.44
CA THR A 225 -22.48 7.60 -7.18
C THR A 225 -21.67 8.56 -6.32
N ILE A 226 -20.39 8.27 -6.14
CA ILE A 226 -19.46 9.10 -5.37
C ILE A 226 -18.26 9.50 -6.23
N LYS A 227 -17.76 10.72 -6.04
CA LYS A 227 -16.53 11.19 -6.68
C LYS A 227 -15.33 10.69 -5.89
N VAL A 228 -14.45 9.92 -6.53
CA VAL A 228 -13.30 9.26 -5.88
C VAL A 228 -12.03 9.44 -6.70
N PRO A 229 -10.84 9.20 -6.12
CA PRO A 229 -9.57 9.23 -6.86
C PRO A 229 -9.55 8.29 -8.07
N ALA A 230 -8.94 8.72 -9.18
CA ALA A 230 -8.90 7.93 -10.40
C ALA A 230 -7.78 6.85 -10.43
N PHE A 231 -7.28 6.41 -9.27
CA PHE A 231 -6.18 5.45 -9.12
C PHE A 231 -6.46 4.47 -7.99
N GLY A 232 -5.60 3.46 -7.82
CA GLY A 232 -5.74 2.43 -6.80
C GLY A 232 -6.94 1.51 -7.04
N SER A 233 -7.39 0.86 -5.98
CA SER A 233 -8.56 -0.02 -6.00
C SER A 233 -9.48 0.23 -4.80
N TYR A 234 -10.72 -0.23 -4.94
CA TYR A 234 -11.82 0.00 -4.01
C TYR A 234 -12.40 -1.33 -3.56
N GLU A 235 -12.49 -1.54 -2.25
CA GLU A 235 -13.32 -2.60 -1.68
C GLU A 235 -14.65 -2.01 -1.24
N VAL A 236 -15.74 -2.51 -1.81
CA VAL A 236 -17.11 -2.19 -1.41
C VAL A 236 -17.61 -3.33 -0.53
N ILE A 237 -17.99 -2.99 0.71
CA ILE A 237 -18.35 -3.93 1.76
C ILE A 237 -19.81 -3.69 2.14
N ALA A 238 -20.65 -4.72 2.00
CA ALA A 238 -21.99 -4.78 2.56
C ALA A 238 -21.94 -5.53 3.88
N ILE A 239 -22.51 -4.94 4.93
CA ILE A 239 -22.56 -5.52 6.29
C ILE A 239 -24.00 -5.78 6.67
N ASP A 240 -24.30 -7.00 7.12
CA ASP A 240 -25.64 -7.41 7.56
C ASP A 240 -25.92 -7.09 9.05
N SER A 241 -27.09 -7.47 9.57
CA SER A 241 -27.44 -7.23 10.98
C SER A 241 -26.59 -8.02 11.98
N ASN A 242 -25.95 -9.10 11.54
CA ASN A 242 -25.07 -9.94 12.34
C ASN A 242 -23.60 -9.47 12.25
N GLY A 243 -23.31 -8.47 11.43
CA GLY A 243 -21.96 -7.96 11.19
C GLY A 243 -21.12 -8.81 10.23
N VAL A 244 -21.76 -9.72 9.49
CA VAL A 244 -21.14 -10.51 8.41
C VAL A 244 -20.90 -9.59 7.21
N ARG A 245 -19.76 -9.79 6.54
CA ARG A 245 -19.32 -8.96 5.42
C ARG A 245 -19.44 -9.70 4.11
N THR A 246 -20.08 -9.08 3.13
CA THR A 246 -19.93 -9.42 1.72
C THR A 246 -19.16 -8.31 1.05
N SER A 247 -18.09 -8.63 0.32
CA SER A 247 -17.19 -7.63 -0.27
C SER A 247 -17.00 -7.83 -1.77
N LYS A 248 -16.74 -6.75 -2.49
CA LYS A 248 -16.28 -6.77 -3.88
C LYS A 248 -15.13 -5.79 -4.11
N LEU A 249 -14.10 -6.23 -4.81
CA LEU A 249 -12.99 -5.38 -5.25
C LEU A 249 -13.27 -4.80 -6.64
N TYR A 250 -12.93 -3.52 -6.84
CA TYR A 250 -13.01 -2.84 -8.12
C TYR A 250 -11.88 -1.80 -8.30
N PRO A 251 -11.16 -1.79 -9.43
CA PRO A 251 -11.14 -2.82 -10.46
C PRO A 251 -10.64 -4.16 -9.91
N GLU A 252 -11.03 -5.25 -10.55
CA GLU A 252 -10.53 -6.57 -10.18
C GLU A 252 -9.01 -6.64 -10.39
N ASN A 253 -8.30 -7.29 -9.47
CA ASN A 253 -6.85 -7.53 -9.51
C ASN A 253 -5.91 -6.32 -9.36
N VAL A 254 -6.43 -5.11 -9.15
CA VAL A 254 -5.60 -3.92 -8.88
C VAL A 254 -5.40 -3.78 -7.37
N ASP A 255 -4.15 -3.60 -6.92
CA ASP A 255 -3.77 -3.49 -5.49
C ASP A 255 -4.52 -4.50 -4.60
N VAL A 256 -4.62 -5.75 -5.04
CA VAL A 256 -5.35 -6.79 -4.34
C VAL A 256 -4.53 -7.33 -3.17
N ASN A 257 -5.19 -7.70 -2.08
CA ASN A 257 -4.60 -8.50 -1.00
C ASN A 257 -4.21 -9.90 -1.53
N THR A 258 -3.60 -10.73 -0.68
CA THR A 258 -3.33 -12.12 -1.01
C THR A 258 -4.61 -12.85 -1.43
N ALA A 259 -4.50 -13.66 -2.49
CA ALA A 259 -5.62 -14.44 -2.98
C ALA A 259 -6.12 -15.41 -1.90
N VAL A 260 -7.45 -15.53 -1.77
CA VAL A 260 -8.09 -16.52 -0.90
C VAL A 260 -7.63 -17.91 -1.31
N LYS A 261 -7.12 -18.68 -0.34
CA LYS A 261 -6.82 -20.11 -0.48
C LYS A 261 -7.54 -20.84 0.66
N ASN A 262 -7.72 -22.16 0.57
CA ASN A 262 -8.48 -22.94 1.57
C ASN A 262 -8.04 -22.70 3.02
N ASN A 263 -6.79 -22.28 3.23
CA ASN A 263 -6.19 -22.04 4.53
C ASN A 263 -5.83 -20.56 4.79
N ASN A 264 -6.11 -19.64 3.85
CA ASN A 264 -5.75 -18.23 3.95
C ASN A 264 -7.00 -17.36 3.77
N ILE A 265 -7.37 -16.65 4.83
CA ILE A 265 -8.54 -15.78 4.89
C ILE A 265 -8.04 -14.33 4.96
N PRO A 266 -8.08 -13.56 3.86
CA PRO A 266 -7.71 -12.15 3.89
C PRO A 266 -8.70 -11.35 4.74
N LEU A 267 -8.21 -10.39 5.52
CA LEU A 267 -9.07 -9.52 6.34
C LEU A 267 -9.79 -8.44 5.53
N THR A 268 -9.27 -8.14 4.36
CA THR A 268 -9.76 -7.13 3.40
C THR A 268 -9.35 -7.57 2.00
N LEU A 269 -10.09 -7.13 0.98
CA LEU A 269 -9.72 -7.43 -0.41
C LEU A 269 -8.66 -6.45 -0.97
N VAL A 270 -8.51 -5.26 -0.38
CA VAL A 270 -7.43 -4.33 -0.77
C VAL A 270 -6.10 -4.70 -0.11
N LYS A 271 -4.99 -4.50 -0.83
CA LYS A 271 -3.61 -4.77 -0.36
C LYS A 271 -3.31 -4.08 0.96
N ARG A 272 -3.82 -2.86 1.15
CA ARG A 272 -3.49 -1.98 2.26
C ARG A 272 -4.72 -1.42 2.94
N MET A 273 -4.66 -1.39 4.27
CA MET A 273 -5.57 -0.66 5.15
C MET A 273 -4.82 0.50 5.79
N LEU A 274 -5.43 1.68 5.82
CA LEU A 274 -4.91 2.86 6.49
C LEU A 274 -5.70 3.13 7.76
N ILE A 275 -5.03 3.10 8.91
CA ILE A 275 -5.63 3.29 10.23
C ILE A 275 -5.19 4.66 10.76
N PRO A 276 -6.07 5.68 10.74
CA PRO A 276 -5.75 7.00 11.28
C PRO A 276 -5.46 6.94 12.79
N PHE A 277 -4.80 7.98 13.31
CA PHE A 277 -4.48 8.08 14.73
C PHE A 277 -5.72 7.93 15.62
N SER A 278 -5.58 7.25 16.76
CA SER A 278 -6.67 7.00 17.71
C SER A 278 -7.91 6.33 17.10
N LYS A 279 -7.78 5.65 15.95
CA LYS A 279 -8.81 4.83 15.33
C LYS A 279 -8.47 3.35 15.42
N ALA A 280 -9.48 2.53 15.20
CA ALA A 280 -9.36 1.09 15.11
C ALA A 280 -10.07 0.60 13.86
N GLU A 281 -9.49 -0.41 13.21
CA GLU A 281 -10.16 -1.20 12.18
C GLU A 281 -10.50 -2.57 12.75
N THR A 282 -11.76 -2.94 12.61
CA THR A 282 -12.33 -4.18 13.17
C THR A 282 -12.73 -5.11 12.04
N PHE A 283 -12.48 -6.40 12.22
CA PHE A 283 -12.82 -7.46 11.28
C PHE A 283 -13.56 -8.57 12.02
N ASN A 284 -14.67 -9.01 11.46
CA ASN A 284 -15.35 -10.22 11.88
C ASN A 284 -15.04 -11.28 10.85
N ILE A 285 -14.40 -12.37 11.28
CA ILE A 285 -14.05 -13.49 10.42
C ILE A 285 -14.71 -14.76 10.93
N GLU A 286 -15.15 -15.60 10.00
CA GLU A 286 -15.66 -16.93 10.32
C GLU A 286 -14.55 -17.96 10.12
N LEU A 287 -14.27 -18.74 11.15
CA LEU A 287 -13.34 -19.86 11.10
C LEU A 287 -14.11 -21.18 11.02
N PRO A 288 -13.60 -22.19 10.29
CA PRO A 288 -14.32 -23.44 10.11
C PRO A 288 -14.50 -24.21 11.43
N ALA A 289 -15.50 -25.10 11.47
CA ALA A 289 -15.78 -25.89 12.67
C ALA A 289 -14.62 -26.80 13.11
N ASP A 290 -13.79 -27.22 12.15
CA ASP A 290 -12.71 -28.19 12.31
C ASP A 290 -11.34 -27.55 12.64
N ILE A 291 -11.29 -26.32 13.16
CA ILE A 291 -10.01 -25.70 13.59
C ILE A 291 -9.39 -26.36 14.83
N ALA A 292 -10.09 -27.26 15.50
CA ALA A 292 -9.56 -27.94 16.68
C ALA A 292 -8.28 -28.73 16.32
N GLY A 293 -7.17 -28.43 17.03
CA GLY A 293 -5.87 -29.05 16.78
C GLY A 293 -5.05 -28.41 15.65
N LYS A 294 -5.62 -27.46 14.90
CA LYS A 294 -4.91 -26.65 13.90
C LYS A 294 -4.28 -25.42 14.54
N LYS A 295 -3.20 -24.93 13.94
CA LYS A 295 -2.60 -23.64 14.28
C LYS A 295 -3.30 -22.54 13.51
N VAL A 296 -3.51 -21.40 14.17
CA VAL A 296 -4.09 -20.22 13.55
C VAL A 296 -3.14 -19.05 13.73
N TYR A 297 -2.72 -18.47 12.61
CA TYR A 297 -1.80 -17.35 12.55
C TYR A 297 -2.47 -16.10 12.01
N LEU A 298 -2.09 -14.95 12.52
CA LEU A 298 -2.38 -13.64 11.92
C LEU A 298 -1.10 -13.12 11.28
N ASP A 299 -1.10 -13.05 9.95
CA ASP A 299 0.02 -12.61 9.13
C ASP A 299 -0.30 -11.23 8.53
N PHE A 300 0.65 -10.29 8.62
CA PHE A 300 0.53 -8.95 8.03
C PHE A 300 1.90 -8.25 7.95
N THR A 301 2.00 -7.21 7.13
CA THR A 301 3.10 -6.24 7.15
C THR A 301 2.57 -4.94 7.73
N GLY A 302 3.33 -4.30 8.62
CA GLY A 302 2.91 -3.06 9.29
C GLY A 302 3.95 -1.96 9.20
N ARG A 303 3.53 -0.75 8.82
CA ARG A 303 4.37 0.45 8.85
C ARG A 303 3.62 1.68 9.30
N ILE A 304 4.35 2.67 9.77
CA ILE A 304 3.83 4.03 9.95
C ILE A 304 3.96 4.72 8.60
N ASP A 305 2.82 5.12 8.05
CA ASP A 305 2.73 5.84 6.80
C ASP A 305 3.12 7.30 7.03
N GLN A 306 4.42 7.54 7.03
CA GLN A 306 5.03 8.84 7.22
C GLN A 306 6.04 9.09 6.10
N LEU A 307 5.97 10.30 5.55
CA LEU A 307 6.91 10.78 4.54
C LEU A 307 8.15 11.32 5.25
N THR A 308 9.25 10.56 5.20
CA THR A 308 10.53 10.89 5.84
C THR A 308 11.69 10.26 5.08
N THR A 309 12.83 10.97 4.96
CA THR A 309 14.10 10.45 4.44
C THR A 309 14.77 9.46 5.38
N MET A 310 14.33 9.40 6.63
CA MET A 310 14.89 8.54 7.67
C MET A 310 13.98 7.35 7.92
N ALA A 311 14.54 6.15 7.77
CA ALA A 311 13.96 4.91 8.25
C ALA A 311 14.26 4.72 9.75
N GLY A 312 13.34 4.07 10.46
CA GLY A 312 13.55 3.66 11.84
C GLY A 312 12.33 2.99 12.43
N PHE A 313 12.27 2.91 13.76
CA PHE A 313 11.29 2.10 14.47
C PHE A 313 10.64 2.84 15.63
N THR A 314 9.34 2.63 15.81
CA THR A 314 8.63 3.07 17.02
C THR A 314 7.41 2.20 17.31
N ALA A 315 6.98 2.12 18.57
CA ALA A 315 5.76 1.38 18.95
C ALA A 315 4.56 1.95 18.21
N GLY A 316 3.81 1.10 17.50
CA GLY A 316 2.89 1.54 16.47
C GLY A 316 1.51 0.92 16.54
N VAL A 317 1.36 -0.41 16.61
CA VAL A 317 0.02 -1.02 16.45
C VAL A 317 -0.35 -1.93 17.61
N LYS A 318 -1.55 -1.76 18.17
CA LYS A 318 -2.13 -2.71 19.12
C LYS A 318 -3.07 -3.65 18.37
N ILE A 319 -3.00 -4.93 18.69
CA ILE A 319 -3.86 -5.94 18.06
C ILE A 319 -4.67 -6.64 19.14
N LYS A 320 -5.97 -6.79 18.91
CA LYS A 320 -6.85 -7.60 19.75
C LYS A 320 -7.49 -8.72 18.96
N VAL A 321 -7.59 -9.89 19.56
CA VAL A 321 -8.36 -11.03 19.07
C VAL A 321 -9.37 -11.40 20.14
N ASN A 322 -10.67 -11.36 19.81
CA ASN A 322 -11.78 -11.59 20.75
C ASN A 322 -11.61 -10.78 22.05
N SER A 323 -11.37 -9.47 21.91
CA SER A 323 -11.12 -8.50 22.98
C SER A 323 -9.82 -8.69 23.80
N LYS A 324 -9.06 -9.77 23.58
CA LYS A 324 -7.77 -10.00 24.24
C LYS A 324 -6.65 -9.35 23.43
N GLN A 325 -5.84 -8.50 24.08
CA GLN A 325 -4.69 -7.87 23.43
C GLN A 325 -3.57 -8.89 23.23
N CYS A 326 -3.08 -8.99 21.98
CA CYS A 326 -1.89 -9.78 21.66
C CYS A 326 -0.63 -9.10 22.19
N GLY A 327 0.35 -9.89 22.60
CA GLY A 327 1.63 -9.44 23.12
C GLY A 327 2.80 -10.29 22.65
N ALA A 328 3.83 -10.38 23.48
CA ALA A 328 5.06 -11.11 23.19
C ALA A 328 4.86 -12.63 23.06
N LYS A 329 3.82 -13.20 23.70
CA LYS A 329 3.55 -14.63 23.68
C LYS A 329 3.01 -15.10 22.33
N GLU A 330 2.22 -14.25 21.68
CA GLU A 330 1.65 -14.53 20.36
C GLU A 330 2.66 -14.22 19.24
N LEU A 331 3.67 -13.38 19.48
CA LEU A 331 4.61 -12.94 18.44
C LEU A 331 5.60 -14.05 18.04
N ILE A 332 5.47 -14.55 16.80
CA ILE A 332 6.38 -15.52 16.18
C ILE A 332 7.44 -14.81 15.34
N LYS A 333 7.00 -13.86 14.50
CA LYS A 333 7.89 -13.01 13.69
C LYS A 333 7.45 -11.55 13.77
N PRO A 334 8.40 -10.59 13.82
CA PRO A 334 9.83 -10.80 14.06
C PRO A 334 10.09 -11.37 15.47
N ALA A 335 11.32 -11.82 15.75
CA ALA A 335 11.68 -12.23 17.11
C ALA A 335 11.44 -11.07 18.08
N ASN A 336 10.83 -11.35 19.25
CA ASN A 336 10.43 -10.27 20.16
C ASN A 336 11.61 -9.43 20.67
N LYS A 337 12.82 -10.01 20.74
CA LYS A 337 14.06 -9.33 21.07
C LYS A 337 14.98 -9.30 19.86
N ALA A 338 15.58 -8.15 19.59
CA ALA A 338 16.64 -7.97 18.62
C ALA A 338 17.73 -7.06 19.18
N THR A 339 18.93 -7.14 18.63
CA THR A 339 20.03 -6.20 18.94
C THR A 339 20.24 -5.30 17.73
N THR A 340 20.38 -4.00 17.97
CA THR A 340 20.72 -3.02 16.92
C THR A 340 22.21 -3.05 16.61
N SER A 341 22.63 -2.48 15.48
CA SER A 341 24.06 -2.33 15.13
C SER A 341 24.87 -1.56 16.17
N SER A 342 24.24 -0.62 16.89
CA SER A 342 24.84 0.07 18.04
C SER A 342 24.95 -0.76 19.33
N GLY A 343 24.48 -2.02 19.32
CA GLY A 343 24.46 -2.91 20.48
C GLY A 343 23.28 -2.70 21.43
N SER A 344 22.28 -1.90 21.06
CA SER A 344 21.10 -1.66 21.91
C SER A 344 20.05 -2.76 21.75
N ASP A 345 19.34 -3.07 22.84
CA ASP A 345 18.22 -4.03 22.80
C ASP A 345 16.94 -3.38 22.25
N LEU A 346 16.32 -4.06 21.29
CA LEU A 346 15.02 -3.73 20.72
C LEU A 346 13.97 -4.77 21.12
N ILE A 347 12.91 -4.31 21.79
CA ILE A 347 11.74 -5.13 22.12
C ILE A 347 10.56 -4.77 21.20
N PHE A 348 10.04 -5.75 20.47
CA PHE A 348 8.97 -5.57 19.49
C PHE A 348 7.58 -5.48 20.11
N ALA A 349 7.21 -6.42 20.98
CA ALA A 349 5.91 -6.42 21.63
C ALA A 349 5.99 -5.67 22.96
N ARG A 350 5.42 -4.47 23.01
CA ARG A 350 5.36 -3.61 24.20
C ARG A 350 3.91 -3.43 24.65
N SER A 351 3.72 -2.89 25.86
CA SER A 351 2.38 -2.49 26.33
C SER A 351 1.69 -1.48 25.41
N ALA A 352 2.49 -0.62 24.76
CA ALA A 352 2.04 0.35 23.77
C ALA A 352 1.65 -0.26 22.41
N GLY A 353 1.93 -1.55 22.18
CA GLY A 353 1.72 -2.24 20.90
C GLY A 353 3.01 -2.81 20.32
N TYR A 354 2.92 -3.31 19.10
CA TYR A 354 4.04 -3.79 18.31
C TYR A 354 4.82 -2.63 17.70
N VAL A 355 6.15 -2.71 17.75
CA VAL A 355 7.07 -1.78 17.08
C VAL A 355 6.90 -1.90 15.58
N LEU A 356 6.58 -0.78 14.93
CA LEU A 356 6.48 -0.66 13.49
C LEU A 356 7.66 0.10 12.92
N TYR A 357 7.96 -0.22 11.68
CA TYR A 357 8.86 0.55 10.82
C TYR A 357 8.19 1.86 10.39
N TYR A 358 8.91 2.98 10.38
CA TYR A 358 8.43 4.23 9.78
C TYR A 358 9.27 4.57 8.54
N SER A 359 8.58 4.62 7.40
CA SER A 359 9.08 5.11 6.12
C SER A 359 7.93 5.13 5.09
N ASN A 360 8.11 5.88 4.01
CA ASN A 360 7.22 5.86 2.84
C ASN A 360 7.41 4.60 1.96
N ALA A 361 8.46 3.83 2.20
CA ALA A 361 8.77 2.60 1.47
C ALA A 361 9.52 1.59 2.35
N SER A 362 9.39 0.32 2.03
CA SER A 362 10.02 -0.76 2.80
C SER A 362 11.33 -1.20 2.14
N TYR A 363 12.46 -0.79 2.71
CA TYR A 363 13.80 -1.18 2.24
C TYR A 363 14.65 -1.64 3.42
N ASN A 364 15.68 -2.44 3.12
CA ASN A 364 16.66 -2.84 4.11
C ASN A 364 17.44 -1.62 4.60
N ILE A 365 17.28 -1.26 5.87
CA ILE A 365 18.18 -0.32 6.53
C ILE A 365 19.60 -0.90 6.48
N SER A 366 20.58 -0.06 6.10
CA SER A 366 22.00 -0.40 6.13
C SER A 366 22.42 -0.90 7.51
N GLU A 367 23.35 -1.85 7.56
CA GLU A 367 23.95 -2.30 8.83
C GLU A 367 24.77 -1.17 9.49
N ASP A 368 25.20 -0.17 8.73
CA ASP A 368 25.88 1.03 9.23
C ASP A 368 24.96 1.97 10.02
N ASN A 369 23.64 1.87 9.81
CA ASN A 369 22.68 2.67 10.54
C ASN A 369 22.55 2.15 11.98
N HIS A 370 22.82 3.00 12.97
CA HIS A 370 22.84 2.64 14.40
C HIS A 370 21.53 2.03 14.95
N TYR A 371 20.41 2.19 14.25
CA TYR A 371 19.11 1.63 14.63
C TYR A 371 18.78 0.30 13.93
N CYS A 372 19.60 -0.15 12.98
CA CYS A 372 19.35 -1.37 12.21
C CYS A 372 19.35 -2.61 13.12
N PRO A 373 18.30 -3.45 13.14
CA PRO A 373 18.21 -4.64 14.00
C PRO A 373 19.01 -5.80 13.39
N VAL A 374 20.33 -5.78 13.55
CA VAL A 374 21.29 -6.70 12.89
C VAL A 374 21.07 -8.18 13.22
N THR A 375 20.41 -8.51 14.33
CA THR A 375 20.09 -9.90 14.69
C THR A 375 18.87 -10.47 13.95
N LEU A 376 18.12 -9.63 13.23
CA LEU A 376 16.99 -10.06 12.41
C LEU A 376 17.44 -10.28 10.97
N LYS A 377 17.20 -11.47 10.43
CA LYS A 377 17.45 -11.77 9.01
C LYS A 377 16.44 -11.10 8.09
N ASP A 378 15.16 -11.08 8.50
CA ASP A 378 14.07 -10.40 7.81
C ASP A 378 13.82 -9.06 8.52
N ARG A 379 14.69 -8.09 8.23
CA ARG A 379 14.82 -6.87 9.04
C ARG A 379 13.94 -5.72 8.58
N ASN A 380 13.50 -5.64 7.31
CA ASN A 380 12.59 -4.60 6.83
C ASN A 380 11.87 -4.98 5.51
N PRO A 381 10.56 -4.74 5.39
CA PRO A 381 9.65 -4.37 6.46
C PRO A 381 9.44 -5.57 7.40
N PHE A 382 8.99 -5.33 8.63
CA PHE A 382 8.65 -6.44 9.51
C PHE A 382 7.40 -7.16 8.99
N ASN A 383 7.60 -8.40 8.58
CA ASN A 383 6.53 -9.35 8.37
C ASN A 383 6.12 -9.93 9.73
N PHE A 384 4.96 -9.50 10.20
CA PHE A 384 4.40 -9.98 11.45
C PHE A 384 3.71 -11.31 11.23
N ARG A 385 3.98 -12.23 12.15
CA ARG A 385 3.24 -13.48 12.30
C ARG A 385 2.93 -13.69 13.76
N LEU A 386 1.64 -13.74 14.09
CA LEU A 386 1.16 -13.96 15.45
C LEU A 386 0.46 -15.32 15.56
N ASP A 387 0.89 -16.20 16.47
CA ASP A 387 0.13 -17.41 16.84
C ASP A 387 -1.05 -16.99 17.73
N VAL A 388 -2.24 -16.96 17.12
CA VAL A 388 -3.49 -16.56 17.77
C VAL A 388 -4.37 -17.77 18.10
N THR A 389 -3.83 -18.99 18.01
CA THR A 389 -4.57 -20.25 18.19
C THR A 389 -5.37 -20.29 19.49
N GLN A 390 -4.80 -19.79 20.59
CA GLN A 390 -5.44 -19.78 21.92
C GLN A 390 -6.45 -18.64 22.11
N LEU A 391 -6.54 -17.71 21.15
CA LEU A 391 -7.40 -16.54 21.20
C LEU A 391 -8.62 -16.68 20.30
N VAL A 392 -8.61 -17.63 19.36
CA VAL A 392 -9.70 -17.89 18.42
C VAL A 392 -10.56 -19.07 18.85
N LYS A 393 -11.73 -19.20 18.23
CA LYS A 393 -12.69 -20.30 18.41
C LYS A 393 -13.34 -20.67 17.07
N PRO A 394 -13.96 -21.86 16.94
CA PRO A 394 -14.79 -22.16 15.78
C PRO A 394 -15.89 -21.10 15.58
N GLY A 395 -16.22 -20.81 14.32
CA GLY A 395 -17.22 -19.79 13.95
C GLY A 395 -16.68 -18.36 14.01
N MET A 396 -17.52 -17.43 14.45
CA MET A 396 -17.22 -15.98 14.40
C MET A 396 -16.15 -15.55 15.41
N ASN A 397 -15.16 -14.82 14.92
CA ASN A 397 -14.07 -14.21 15.68
C ASN A 397 -13.92 -12.73 15.32
N LYS A 398 -13.54 -11.91 16.30
CA LYS A 398 -13.27 -10.48 16.11
C LYS A 398 -11.77 -10.21 16.16
N ILE A 399 -11.24 -9.55 15.14
CA ILE A 399 -9.85 -9.06 15.09
C ILE A 399 -9.87 -7.53 14.99
N GLU A 400 -9.04 -6.85 15.77
CA GLU A 400 -8.96 -5.39 15.78
C GLU A 400 -7.51 -4.93 15.66
N PHE A 401 -7.25 -4.04 14.71
CA PHE A 401 -6.00 -3.28 14.62
C PHE A 401 -6.26 -1.86 15.13
N ILE A 402 -5.51 -1.43 16.13
CA ILE A 402 -5.73 -0.17 16.84
C ILE A 402 -4.48 0.68 16.72
N ASN A 403 -4.66 1.91 16.26
CA ASN A 403 -3.61 2.94 16.24
C ASN A 403 -3.59 3.68 17.60
N PRO A 404 -2.59 3.45 18.46
CA PRO A 404 -2.48 4.00 19.80
C PRO A 404 -1.86 5.40 19.84
N PHE A 405 -1.45 5.97 18.70
CA PHE A 405 -0.82 7.30 18.68
C PHE A 405 -1.81 8.38 19.13
N ALA A 406 -1.28 9.28 19.95
CA ALA A 406 -2.02 10.44 20.47
C ALA A 406 -2.05 11.58 19.45
N ALA A 407 -3.05 12.46 19.57
CA ALA A 407 -3.25 13.60 18.68
C ALA A 407 -2.05 14.56 18.56
N LYS A 408 -1.14 14.59 19.55
CA LYS A 408 0.08 15.42 19.51
C LYS A 408 1.04 15.01 18.37
N TYR A 409 0.98 13.75 17.94
CA TYR A 409 1.80 13.21 16.85
C TYR A 409 0.91 12.34 15.95
N PRO A 410 0.05 12.94 15.13
CA PRO A 410 -0.85 12.17 14.29
C PRO A 410 -0.02 11.39 13.27
N ARG A 411 -0.13 10.07 13.36
CA ARG A 411 0.52 9.10 12.46
C ARG A 411 -0.54 8.15 11.95
N THR A 412 -0.56 7.93 10.64
CA THR A 412 -1.37 6.87 10.04
C THR A 412 -0.55 5.59 10.04
N ILE A 413 -1.19 4.46 10.32
CA ILE A 413 -0.57 3.14 10.20
C ILE A 413 -1.10 2.50 8.94
N ALA A 414 -0.19 2.02 8.10
CA ALA A 414 -0.50 1.14 6.99
C ALA A 414 -0.32 -0.31 7.45
N ILE A 415 -1.38 -1.10 7.33
CA ILE A 415 -1.36 -2.56 7.49
C ILE A 415 -1.59 -3.17 6.12
N GLU A 416 -0.67 -4.02 5.68
CA GLU A 416 -0.65 -4.60 4.35
C GLU A 416 -0.71 -6.12 4.43
N ASN A 417 -1.34 -6.71 3.41
CA ASN A 417 -1.43 -8.16 3.23
C ASN A 417 -1.98 -8.91 4.45
N ALA A 418 -2.89 -8.29 5.20
CA ALA A 418 -3.39 -8.86 6.44
C ALA A 418 -4.33 -10.03 6.19
N GLN A 419 -4.01 -11.17 6.80
CA GLN A 419 -4.75 -12.43 6.62
C GLN A 419 -4.65 -13.33 7.85
N VAL A 420 -5.64 -14.21 8.01
CA VAL A 420 -5.57 -15.35 8.91
C VAL A 420 -5.15 -16.60 8.14
N VAL A 421 -4.16 -17.31 8.66
CA VAL A 421 -3.62 -18.55 8.08
C VAL A 421 -3.91 -19.71 9.02
N ILE A 422 -4.47 -20.80 8.50
CA ILE A 422 -4.81 -22.03 9.24
C ILE A 422 -3.85 -23.14 8.79
N GLU A 423 -3.09 -23.72 9.73
CA GLU A 423 -2.08 -24.76 9.46
C GLU A 423 -2.33 -26.05 10.23
#